data_AF-A0A0P0CWI8-F1
#
_entry.id   AF-A0A0P0CWI8-F1
#
_cell.length_a   1.000
_cell.length_b   1.000
_cell.length_c   1.000
_cell.angle_alpha   90.00
_cell.angle_beta   90.00
_cell.angle_gamma   90.00
#
_symmetry.space_group_name_H-M   'P 1'
#
loop_
_entity.id
_entity.type
_entity.pdbx_description
1 polymer ?
#
loop_
_entity_poly.entity_id
_entity_poly.type
_entity_poly.pdbx_seq_one_letter_code
_entity_poly.pdbx_strand_id
1 'polypeptide(L)'
;CGKNSLASRQSFWAELNVARLDHKNVVHVVAASTWSPASQDSLGTIIMEYVGNSTLHHVIYGTDCVTAKGKDDGLGGGQESLSMPQSLSYSCDIVAGLAFLHSQLIVHLDLKPANIFITEQNIC
;
A
#
# COMPACT_ATOMS: atom_id res chain seq x y z
N CYS A 1 6.46 -24.14 -17.77
CA CYS A 1 6.88 -22.76 -18.03
C CYS A 1 7.71 -22.30 -16.83
N GLY A 2 9.03 -22.47 -16.90
CA GLY A 2 9.92 -22.25 -15.75
C GLY A 2 10.02 -20.77 -15.44
N LYS A 3 9.55 -20.36 -14.26
CA LYS A 3 9.81 -19.02 -13.73
C LYS A 3 11.32 -18.82 -13.68
N ASN A 4 11.80 -17.69 -14.21
CA ASN A 4 13.21 -17.33 -14.22
C ASN A 4 13.66 -17.11 -12.76
N SER A 5 14.19 -18.18 -12.13
CA SER A 5 14.55 -18.19 -10.71
C SER A 5 15.57 -17.12 -10.35
N LEU A 6 16.41 -16.71 -11.30
CA LEU A 6 17.37 -15.62 -11.14
C LEU A 6 16.68 -14.26 -11.06
N ALA A 7 15.70 -13.99 -11.92
CA ALA A 7 14.91 -12.75 -11.90
C ALA A 7 14.12 -12.63 -10.59
N SER A 8 13.51 -13.73 -10.16
CA SER A 8 12.83 -13.84 -8.89
C SER A 8 13.72 -13.59 -7.68
N ARG A 9 14.96 -14.09 -7.69
CA ARG A 9 15.94 -13.82 -6.63
C ARG A 9 16.40 -12.37 -6.62
N GLN A 10 16.59 -11.77 -7.80
CA GLN A 10 16.96 -10.36 -7.94
C GLN A 10 15.86 -9.42 -7.43
N SER A 11 14.58 -9.69 -7.72
CA SER A 11 13.46 -8.94 -7.17
C SER A 11 13.43 -9.00 -5.64
N PHE A 12 13.68 -10.17 -5.06
CA PHE A 12 13.74 -10.32 -3.60
C PHE A 12 14.89 -9.52 -2.97
N TRP A 13 16.08 -9.51 -3.60
CA TRP A 13 17.20 -8.68 -3.11
C TRP A 13 16.93 -7.18 -3.28
N ALA A 14 16.20 -6.78 -4.33
CA ALA A 14 15.75 -5.41 -4.48
C ALA A 14 14.80 -5.01 -3.34
N GLU A 15 13.86 -5.88 -2.95
CA GLU A 15 12.98 -5.67 -1.79
C GLU A 15 13.78 -5.58 -0.48
N LEU A 16 14.86 -6.36 -0.33
CA LEU A 16 15.74 -6.29 0.85
C LEU A 16 16.55 -4.98 0.93
N ASN A 17 16.91 -4.38 -0.22
CA ASN A 17 17.57 -3.07 -0.25
C ASN A 17 16.66 -1.95 0.27
N VAL A 18 15.34 -2.15 0.19
CA VAL A 18 14.30 -1.24 0.70
C VAL A 18 14.03 -1.48 2.20
N ALA A 19 14.55 -2.57 2.79
CA ALA A 19 14.24 -2.94 4.18
C ALA A 19 14.74 -1.97 5.25
N ARG A 20 15.53 -0.96 4.86
CA ARG A 20 16.02 0.11 5.74
C ARG A 20 15.32 1.44 5.51
N LEU A 21 14.27 1.47 4.70
CA LEU A 21 13.46 2.66 4.54
C LEU A 21 12.63 2.89 5.80
N ASP A 22 12.79 4.07 6.37
CA ASP A 22 12.07 4.52 7.55
C ASP A 22 11.51 5.92 7.27
N HIS A 23 10.24 5.96 6.90
CA HIS A 23 9.52 7.20 6.62
C HIS A 23 8.03 7.00 6.86
N LYS A 24 7.38 8.00 7.46
CA LYS A 24 5.96 7.94 7.86
C LYS A 24 5.00 7.54 6.71
N ASN A 25 5.29 7.99 5.49
CA ASN A 25 4.48 7.75 4.29
C ASN A 25 5.09 6.67 3.35
N VAL A 26 5.90 5.76 3.89
CA VAL A 26 6.44 4.59 3.16
C VAL A 26 6.33 3.37 4.06
N VAL A 27 5.68 2.31 3.57
CA VAL A 27 5.45 1.08 4.34
C VAL A 27 6.78 0.45 4.75
N HIS A 28 6.96 0.27 6.05
CA HIS A 28 8.17 -0.29 6.63
C HIS A 28 8.23 -1.81 6.47
N VAL A 29 9.35 -2.32 5.97
CA VAL A 29 9.64 -3.75 5.93
C VAL A 29 10.32 -4.14 7.24
N VAL A 30 9.66 -4.98 8.04
CA VAL A 30 10.15 -5.41 9.36
C VAL A 30 11.19 -6.51 9.23
N ALA A 31 10.94 -7.48 8.35
CA ALA A 31 11.84 -8.60 8.13
C ALA A 31 11.61 -9.22 6.75
N ALA A 32 12.63 -9.88 6.22
CA ALA A 32 12.52 -10.69 5.03
C ALA A 32 13.36 -11.95 5.19
N SER A 33 12.84 -13.10 4.72
CA SER A 33 13.53 -14.38 4.76
C SER A 33 13.55 -15.01 3.37
N THR A 34 14.68 -15.61 2.98
CA THR A 34 14.81 -16.41 1.76
C THR A 34 14.50 -17.89 1.99
N TRP A 35 14.12 -18.26 3.22
CA TRP A 35 13.88 -19.64 3.60
C TRP A 35 12.44 -20.01 3.27
N SER A 36 12.27 -21.02 2.42
CA SER A 36 10.97 -21.65 2.18
C SER A 36 11.02 -23.11 2.65
N PRO A 37 10.00 -23.60 3.39
CA PRO A 37 9.88 -25.02 3.69
C PRO A 37 9.88 -25.83 2.40
N ALA A 38 10.53 -27.00 2.39
CA ALA A 38 10.73 -27.85 1.21
C ALA A 38 9.43 -28.29 0.47
N SER A 39 8.25 -27.99 1.01
CA SER A 39 6.93 -28.25 0.42
C SER A 39 6.33 -27.07 -0.37
N GLN A 40 6.94 -25.88 -0.34
CA GLN A 40 6.44 -24.66 -0.98
C GLN A 40 7.50 -24.13 -1.95
N ASP A 41 7.16 -24.02 -3.24
CA ASP A 41 8.02 -23.41 -4.26
C ASP A 41 7.92 -21.87 -4.18
N SER A 42 8.22 -21.31 -3.00
CA SER A 42 8.22 -19.87 -2.73
C SER A 42 9.63 -19.34 -2.54
N LEU A 43 9.88 -18.12 -3.02
CA LEU A 43 11.21 -17.51 -3.09
C LEU A 43 11.68 -16.91 -1.77
N GLY A 44 10.76 -16.74 -0.82
CA GLY A 44 10.99 -16.08 0.45
C GLY A 44 9.68 -15.54 1.05
N THR A 45 9.79 -14.95 2.22
CA THR A 45 8.69 -14.26 2.92
C THR A 45 9.13 -12.85 3.26
N ILE A 46 8.24 -11.87 3.06
CA ILE A 46 8.45 -10.49 3.51
C ILE A 46 7.39 -10.17 4.54
N ILE A 47 7.83 -9.62 5.65
CA ILE A 47 7.02 -9.16 6.76
C ILE A 47 7.13 -7.64 6.77
N MET A 48 6.00 -6.98 6.60
CA MET A 48 5.88 -5.52 6.60
C MET A 48 5.02 -5.08 7.77
N GLU A 49 5.08 -3.80 8.11
CA GLU A 49 4.12 -3.23 9.05
C GLU A 49 2.69 -3.38 8.53
N TYR A 50 1.75 -3.48 9.46
CA TYR A 50 0.33 -3.46 9.14
C TYR A 50 -0.16 -2.01 9.20
N VAL A 51 -0.50 -1.44 8.03
CA VAL A 51 -0.93 -0.04 7.89
C VAL A 51 -2.44 0.12 8.11
N GLY A 52 -3.23 -0.83 7.60
CA GLY A 52 -4.68 -0.76 7.63
C GLY A 52 -5.31 -1.75 6.65
N ASN A 53 -6.65 -1.84 6.67
CA ASN A 53 -7.42 -2.72 5.80
C ASN A 53 -7.94 -2.04 4.52
N SER A 54 -7.61 -0.76 4.31
CA SER A 54 -8.10 0.04 3.20
C SER A 54 -6.96 0.60 2.37
N THR A 55 -7.25 0.85 1.10
CA THR A 55 -6.33 1.49 0.15
C THR A 55 -6.99 2.72 -0.43
N LEU A 56 -6.20 3.64 -0.98
CA LEU A 56 -6.72 4.83 -1.65
C LEU A 56 -7.70 4.45 -2.78
N HIS A 57 -7.50 3.31 -3.43
CA HIS A 57 -8.45 2.75 -4.40
C HIS A 57 -9.85 2.54 -3.78
N HIS A 58 -9.94 1.98 -2.57
CA HIS A 58 -11.21 1.81 -1.88
C HIS A 58 -11.83 3.15 -1.47
N VAL A 59 -11.02 4.15 -1.13
CA VAL A 59 -11.55 5.47 -0.77
C VAL A 59 -12.06 6.25 -2.00
N ILE A 60 -11.40 6.11 -3.16
CA ILE A 60 -11.83 6.77 -4.41
C ILE A 60 -13.03 6.05 -5.04
N TYR A 61 -13.02 4.72 -5.07
CA TYR A 61 -13.94 3.92 -5.88
C TYR A 61 -14.85 2.96 -5.07
N GLY A 62 -14.56 2.73 -3.79
CA GLY A 62 -15.15 1.67 -2.98
C GLY A 62 -16.35 2.07 -2.12
N THR A 63 -17.10 3.10 -2.51
CA THR A 63 -18.33 3.53 -1.82
C THR A 63 -19.56 2.66 -2.15
N ASP A 64 -19.38 1.37 -2.50
CA ASP A 64 -20.47 0.48 -2.92
C ASP A 64 -20.75 -0.71 -1.98
N CYS A 65 -20.07 -0.87 -0.82
CA CYS A 65 -20.28 -2.09 -0.01
C CYS A 65 -20.42 -1.95 1.52
N VAL A 66 -20.61 -0.76 2.10
CA VAL A 66 -21.00 -0.64 3.53
C VAL A 66 -22.15 0.35 3.77
N THR A 67 -23.20 0.29 2.95
CA THR A 67 -24.55 0.72 3.39
C THR A 67 -25.45 -0.49 3.49
N ALA A 68 -25.13 -1.37 4.44
CA ALA A 68 -26.04 -2.39 4.93
C ALA A 68 -26.10 -2.36 6.47
N LYS A 69 -26.43 -1.19 7.03
CA LYS A 69 -27.17 -1.11 8.29
C LYS A 69 -28.22 -0.02 8.17
N GLY A 70 -29.47 -0.46 7.99
CA GLY A 70 -30.62 0.42 7.88
C GLY A 70 -31.06 1.03 9.20
N LYS A 71 -31.54 2.27 9.10
CA LYS A 71 -32.88 2.76 9.46
C LYS A 71 -32.95 4.15 8.82
N ASP A 72 -33.54 4.19 7.62
CA ASP A 72 -34.87 4.78 7.39
C ASP A 72 -35.00 6.14 8.09
N ASP A 73 -34.97 7.20 7.29
CA ASP A 73 -35.63 8.50 7.44
C ASP A 73 -35.05 9.48 6.40
N GLY A 74 -35.60 9.44 5.18
CA GLY A 74 -35.73 10.59 4.27
C GLY A 74 -34.48 11.39 3.84
N LEU A 75 -34.24 11.39 2.51
CA LEU A 75 -33.42 12.31 1.71
C LEU A 75 -31.89 12.13 1.71
N GLY A 76 -31.39 11.61 0.58
CA GLY A 76 -30.07 11.97 0.05
C GLY A 76 -29.01 10.89 0.21
N GLY A 77 -29.05 9.86 -0.64
CA GLY A 77 -27.89 8.99 -0.88
C GLY A 77 -26.76 9.81 -1.50
N GLY A 78 -25.90 10.38 -0.67
CA GLY A 78 -24.67 11.03 -1.09
C GLY A 78 -23.55 10.02 -1.03
N GLN A 79 -22.93 9.72 -2.17
CA GLN A 79 -21.56 9.20 -2.15
C GLN A 79 -20.72 10.17 -1.30
N GLU A 80 -20.12 9.70 -0.21
CA GLU A 80 -19.01 10.43 0.40
C GLU A 80 -17.79 10.28 -0.50
N SER A 81 -17.81 11.01 -1.62
CA SER A 81 -16.63 11.22 -2.43
C SER A 81 -15.57 11.93 -1.59
N LEU A 82 -14.30 11.61 -1.83
CA LEU A 82 -13.17 12.32 -1.25
C LEU A 82 -13.37 13.84 -1.26
N SER A 83 -13.35 14.45 -0.08
CA SER A 83 -13.42 15.90 0.03
C SER A 83 -12.13 16.54 -0.52
N MET A 84 -12.23 17.80 -0.95
CA MET A 84 -11.06 18.57 -1.39
C MET A 84 -9.94 18.62 -0.33
N PRO A 85 -10.22 18.87 0.97
CA PRO A 85 -9.19 18.84 2.00
C PRO A 85 -8.51 17.47 2.14
N GLN A 86 -9.26 16.37 2.08
CA GLN A 86 -8.70 15.01 2.15
C GLN A 86 -7.81 14.70 0.95
N SER A 87 -8.27 15.08 -0.25
CA SER A 87 -7.51 14.90 -1.49
C SER A 87 -6.17 15.63 -1.44
N LEU A 88 -6.15 16.85 -0.91
CA LEU A 88 -4.93 17.61 -0.72
C LEU A 88 -4.02 16.97 0.34
N SER A 89 -4.58 16.52 1.46
CA SER A 89 -3.82 15.82 2.51
C SER A 89 -3.13 14.58 1.96
N TYR A 90 -3.87 13.70 1.29
CA TYR A 90 -3.30 12.48 0.70
C TYR A 90 -2.27 12.79 -0.38
N SER A 91 -2.48 13.85 -1.17
CA SER A 91 -1.49 14.27 -2.16
C SER A 91 -0.18 14.71 -1.49
N CYS A 92 -0.25 15.45 -0.39
CA CYS A 92 0.92 15.86 0.38
C CYS A 92 1.69 14.66 0.95
N ASP A 93 0.98 13.71 1.55
CA ASP A 93 1.56 12.48 2.12
C ASP A 93 2.23 11.61 1.04
N ILE A 94 1.57 11.40 -0.10
CA ILE A 94 2.15 10.66 -1.25
C ILE A 94 3.41 11.34 -1.76
N VAL A 95 3.37 12.67 -1.94
CA VAL A 95 4.54 13.42 -2.42
C VAL A 95 5.69 13.37 -1.40
N ALA A 96 5.39 13.41 -0.10
CA ALA A 96 6.40 13.25 0.95
C ALA A 96 7.08 11.87 0.88
N GLY A 97 6.30 10.79 0.74
CA GLY A 97 6.82 9.43 0.55
C GLY A 97 7.67 9.29 -0.72
N LEU A 98 7.21 9.84 -1.85
CA LEU A 98 7.98 9.83 -3.10
C LEU A 98 9.26 10.65 -3.02
N ALA A 99 9.22 11.83 -2.38
CA ALA A 99 10.40 12.66 -2.19
C ALA A 99 11.48 11.92 -1.37
N PHE A 100 11.05 11.21 -0.32
CA PHE A 100 11.94 10.34 0.46
C PHE A 100 12.52 9.21 -0.40
N LEU A 101 11.71 8.47 -1.15
CA LEU A 101 12.18 7.40 -2.04
C LEU A 101 13.21 7.93 -3.06
N HIS A 102 12.90 9.06 -3.70
CA HIS A 102 13.78 9.68 -4.69
C HIS A 102 15.11 10.15 -4.07
N SER A 103 15.11 10.59 -2.80
CA SER A 103 16.35 10.93 -2.07
C SER A 103 17.28 9.72 -1.87
N GLN A 104 16.71 8.51 -1.87
CA GLN A 104 17.44 7.24 -1.80
C GLN A 104 17.71 6.63 -3.19
N LEU A 105 17.47 7.38 -4.28
CA LEU A 105 17.59 6.94 -5.67
C LEU A 105 16.66 5.76 -6.03
N ILE A 106 15.52 5.64 -5.34
CA ILE A 106 14.52 4.60 -5.57
C ILE A 106 13.35 5.21 -6.34
N VAL A 107 12.94 4.58 -7.44
CA VAL A 107 11.74 4.94 -8.21
C VAL A 107 10.68 3.87 -8.00
N HIS A 108 9.45 4.23 -7.63
CA HIS A 108 8.39 3.28 -7.30
C HIS A 108 7.92 2.45 -8.51
N LEU A 109 7.89 3.04 -9.71
CA LEU A 109 7.51 2.43 -11.01
C LEU A 109 6.06 1.92 -11.17
N ASP A 110 5.36 1.57 -10.09
CA ASP A 110 3.95 1.12 -10.12
C ASP A 110 3.07 1.95 -9.17
N LEU A 111 3.19 3.28 -9.22
CA LEU A 111 2.39 4.15 -8.35
C LEU A 111 0.94 4.17 -8.85
N LYS A 112 0.02 3.65 -8.03
CA LYS A 112 -1.42 3.61 -8.30
C LYS A 112 -2.22 3.58 -6.99
N PRO A 113 -3.51 3.96 -6.99
CA PRO A 113 -4.31 3.98 -5.76
C PRO A 113 -4.37 2.66 -4.99
N ALA A 114 -4.21 1.52 -5.67
CA ALA A 114 -4.19 0.21 -5.03
C ALA A 114 -2.92 -0.09 -4.23
N ASN A 115 -1.83 0.66 -4.47
CA ASN A 115 -0.54 0.52 -3.79
C ASN A 115 -0.34 1.58 -2.69
N ILE A 116 -1.36 2.40 -2.41
CA ILE A 116 -1.36 3.39 -1.32
C ILE A 116 -2.31 2.89 -0.23
N PHE A 117 -1.78 2.57 0.93
CA PHE A 117 -2.56 2.14 2.09
C PHE A 117 -3.05 3.35 2.88
N ILE A 118 -4.21 3.23 3.52
CA ILE A 118 -4.78 4.28 4.37
C ILE A 118 -4.83 3.76 5.80
N THR A 119 -4.25 4.49 6.74
CA THR A 119 -4.32 4.17 8.16
C THR A 119 -5.71 4.46 8.72
N GLU A 120 -6.00 3.91 9.90
CA GLU A 120 -7.23 4.23 10.64
C GLU A 120 -7.34 5.72 10.99
N GLN A 121 -6.21 6.43 11.03
CA GLN A 121 -6.14 7.88 11.26
C GLN A 121 -6.28 8.71 9.98
N ASN A 122 -6.63 8.10 8.84
CA ASN A 122 -6.74 8.75 7.53
C ASN A 122 -5.43 9.44 7.08
N ILE A 123 -4.31 8.76 7.30
CA ILE A 123 -2.99 9.15 6.78
C ILE A 123 -2.60 8.10 5.73
N CYS A 124 -1.95 8.53 4.64
CA CYS A 124 -1.40 7.61 3.64
C CYS A 124 0.12 7.55 3.61
#